data_AF-A0A832FNQ6-F1
#
_entry.id   AF-A0A832FNQ6-F1
#
_cell.length_a   1.000
_cell.length_b   1.000
_cell.length_c   1.000
_cell.angle_alpha   90.00
_cell.angle_beta   90.00
_cell.angle_gamma   90.00
#
_symmetry.space_group_name_H-M   'P 1'
#
loop_
_entity.id
_entity.type
_entity.pdbx_description
1 polymer ?
#
loop_
_entity_poly.entity_id
_entity_poly.type
_entity_poly.pdbx_seq_one_letter_code
_entity_poly.pdbx_strand_id
1 'polypeptide(L)'
;VTPTSQLVGIQAVLNVLSGKRYSIVPKEVRDYVKGFYGQPPAPIDEDVKRLIIGDEEPITCRPADLLESALDKIPEEVKPYIESDEDALTYVLFPATAIEFFKKRKAKKEEAKTSLPPERQAELEQVAAISTAVAAYMKSLSEVKALTFQRAKQRISPWVLAGRQSLAEHGV
;
A
#
# COMPACT_ATOMS: atom_id res chain seq x y z
N VAL A 1 -0.05 -28.31 -16.34
CA VAL A 1 0.72 -27.11 -15.90
C VAL A 1 -0.22 -25.90 -15.85
N THR A 2 0.22 -24.75 -15.35
CA THR A 2 -0.55 -23.49 -15.41
C THR A 2 -0.95 -23.21 -16.87
N PRO A 3 -2.20 -22.83 -17.18
CA PRO A 3 -3.29 -22.45 -16.26
C PRO A 3 -4.14 -23.61 -15.72
N THR A 4 -4.08 -24.81 -16.29
CA THR A 4 -5.02 -25.92 -15.99
C THR A 4 -5.06 -26.33 -14.51
N SER A 5 -3.91 -26.33 -13.82
CA SER A 5 -3.86 -26.65 -12.39
C SER A 5 -4.65 -25.66 -11.52
N GLN A 6 -4.65 -24.38 -11.88
CA GLN A 6 -5.42 -23.35 -11.18
C GLN A 6 -6.92 -23.55 -11.42
N LEU A 7 -7.33 -23.88 -12.66
CA LEU A 7 -8.72 -24.17 -13.01
C LEU A 7 -9.30 -25.33 -12.20
N VAL A 8 -8.55 -26.43 -12.10
CA VAL A 8 -8.93 -27.59 -11.29
C VAL A 8 -9.00 -27.21 -9.81
N GLY A 9 -8.02 -26.47 -9.31
CA GLY A 9 -7.98 -26.02 -7.92
C GLY A 9 -9.17 -25.15 -7.54
N ILE A 10 -9.47 -24.11 -8.33
CA ILE A 10 -10.58 -23.21 -8.04
C ILE A 10 -11.93 -23.92 -8.15
N GLN A 11 -12.13 -24.77 -9.16
CA GLN A 11 -13.39 -25.50 -9.30
C GLN A 11 -13.60 -26.50 -8.15
N ALA A 12 -12.54 -27.16 -7.69
CA ALA A 12 -12.61 -28.05 -6.53
C ALA A 12 -13.01 -27.29 -5.27
N VAL A 13 -12.40 -26.12 -5.01
CA VAL A 13 -12.76 -25.26 -3.89
C VAL A 13 -14.23 -24.83 -3.97
N LEU A 14 -14.70 -24.39 -5.13
CA LEU A 14 -16.10 -23.99 -5.32
C LEU A 14 -17.09 -25.15 -5.12
N ASN A 15 -16.74 -26.36 -5.55
CA ASN A 15 -17.55 -27.55 -5.34
C ASN A 15 -17.69 -27.88 -3.84
N VAL A 16 -16.61 -27.73 -3.07
CA VAL A 16 -16.61 -27.97 -1.62
C VAL A 16 -17.43 -26.89 -0.90
N LEU A 17 -17.17 -25.61 -1.19
CA LEU A 17 -17.84 -24.50 -0.51
C LEU A 17 -19.34 -24.45 -0.80
N SER A 18 -19.76 -24.79 -2.02
CA SER A 18 -21.18 -24.83 -2.39
C SER A 18 -21.90 -26.12 -1.95
N GLY A 19 -21.16 -27.14 -1.52
CA GLY A 19 -21.69 -28.48 -1.22
C GLY A 19 -22.25 -29.23 -2.44
N LYS A 20 -22.11 -28.69 -3.66
CA LYS A 20 -22.63 -29.30 -4.90
C LYS A 20 -21.63 -29.11 -6.05
N ARG A 21 -21.27 -30.21 -6.71
CA ARG A 21 -20.36 -30.17 -7.87
C ARG A 21 -20.93 -29.31 -9.00
N TYR A 22 -20.09 -28.41 -9.52
CA TYR A 22 -20.37 -27.54 -10.67
C TYR A 22 -21.62 -26.66 -10.51
N SER A 23 -22.02 -26.34 -9.27
CA SER A 23 -23.11 -25.38 -9.01
C SER A 23 -22.68 -23.94 -9.36
N ILE A 24 -21.41 -23.62 -9.10
CA ILE A 24 -20.76 -22.36 -9.45
C ILE A 24 -19.57 -22.73 -10.34
N VAL A 25 -19.58 -22.23 -11.57
CA VAL A 25 -18.55 -22.53 -12.57
C VAL A 25 -17.93 -21.22 -13.07
N PRO A 26 -16.63 -20.97 -12.80
CA PRO A 26 -15.90 -19.82 -13.31
C PRO A 26 -15.87 -19.80 -14.84
N LYS A 27 -15.68 -18.61 -15.41
CA LYS A 27 -15.62 -18.41 -16.85
C LYS A 27 -14.50 -19.25 -17.48
N GLU A 28 -13.34 -19.31 -16.85
CA GLU A 28 -12.16 -20.00 -17.36
C GLU A 28 -12.36 -21.52 -17.43
N VAL A 29 -13.11 -22.09 -16.47
CA VAL A 29 -13.48 -23.52 -16.51
C VAL A 29 -14.48 -23.76 -17.65
N ARG A 30 -15.45 -22.86 -17.84
CA ARG A 30 -16.36 -22.92 -18.98
C ARG A 30 -15.61 -22.84 -20.30
N ASP A 31 -14.69 -21.90 -20.44
CA ASP A 31 -13.89 -21.68 -21.63
C ASP A 31 -12.97 -22.88 -21.93
N TYR A 32 -12.46 -23.56 -20.89
CA TYR A 32 -11.74 -24.84 -21.03
C TYR A 32 -12.63 -25.92 -21.65
N VAL A 33 -13.85 -26.10 -21.14
CA VAL A 33 -14.80 -27.09 -21.67
C VAL A 33 -15.27 -26.73 -23.09
N LYS A 34 -15.34 -25.43 -23.42
CA LYS A 34 -15.61 -24.92 -24.77
C LYS A 34 -14.44 -25.08 -25.74
N GLY A 35 -13.26 -25.51 -25.29
CA GLY A 35 -12.09 -25.74 -26.14
C GLY A 35 -11.19 -24.52 -26.34
N PHE A 36 -11.43 -23.39 -25.68
CA PHE A 36 -10.59 -22.17 -25.81
C PHE A 36 -9.17 -22.32 -25.23
N TYR A 37 -8.91 -23.40 -24.50
CA TYR A 37 -7.57 -23.79 -24.02
C TYR A 37 -6.93 -24.89 -24.87
N GLY A 38 -7.54 -25.24 -26.00
CA GLY A 38 -7.15 -26.34 -26.86
C GLY A 38 -7.86 -27.64 -26.51
N GLN A 39 -7.42 -28.72 -27.16
CA GLN A 39 -8.02 -30.05 -27.00
C GLN A 39 -7.54 -30.72 -25.69
N PRO A 40 -8.47 -31.14 -24.80
CA PRO A 40 -8.11 -31.94 -23.65
C PRO A 40 -7.45 -33.26 -24.04
N PRO A 41 -6.49 -33.78 -23.26
CA PRO A 41 -5.80 -35.04 -23.57
C PRO A 41 -6.71 -36.27 -23.50
N ALA A 42 -7.86 -36.16 -22.83
CA ALA A 42 -8.89 -37.19 -22.76
C ALA A 42 -10.28 -36.53 -22.87
N PRO A 43 -11.30 -37.26 -23.35
CA PRO A 43 -12.67 -36.76 -23.41
C PRO A 43 -13.17 -36.28 -22.06
N ILE A 44 -13.93 -35.19 -22.07
CA ILE A 44 -14.62 -34.69 -20.89
C ILE A 44 -15.90 -35.50 -20.72
N ASP A 45 -16.22 -35.87 -19.48
CA ASP A 45 -17.47 -36.51 -19.13
C ASP A 45 -18.69 -35.70 -19.65
N GLU A 46 -19.59 -36.36 -20.38
CA GLU A 46 -20.70 -35.70 -21.07
C GLU A 46 -21.71 -35.07 -20.11
N ASP A 47 -21.92 -35.65 -18.93
CA ASP A 47 -22.80 -35.07 -17.91
C ASP A 47 -22.18 -33.79 -17.35
N VAL A 48 -20.87 -33.81 -17.08
CA VAL A 48 -20.12 -32.62 -16.62
C VAL A 48 -20.09 -31.54 -17.70
N LYS A 49 -19.88 -31.92 -18.96
CA LYS A 49 -19.90 -31.00 -20.10
C LYS A 49 -21.26 -30.31 -20.20
N ARG A 50 -22.36 -31.08 -20.17
CA ARG A 50 -23.73 -30.55 -20.20
C ARG A 50 -24.03 -29.66 -18.99
N LEU A 51 -23.52 -29.99 -17.80
CA LEU A 51 -23.67 -29.14 -16.62
C LEU A 51 -22.97 -27.77 -16.77
N ILE A 52 -21.85 -27.70 -17.49
CA ILE A 52 -21.02 -26.49 -17.59
C ILE A 52 -21.40 -25.60 -18.77
N ILE A 53 -21.63 -26.20 -19.95
CA ILE A 53 -21.90 -25.48 -21.20
C ILE A 53 -23.30 -25.75 -21.78
N GLY A 54 -24.11 -26.59 -21.15
CA GLY A 54 -25.44 -26.94 -21.68
C GLY A 54 -25.34 -27.66 -23.02
N ASP A 55 -26.01 -27.11 -24.02
CA ASP A 55 -26.05 -27.62 -25.40
C ASP A 55 -25.07 -26.88 -26.34
N GLU A 56 -24.20 -26.02 -25.80
CA GLU A 56 -23.20 -25.33 -26.62
C GLU A 56 -22.15 -26.32 -27.17
N GLU A 57 -21.74 -26.13 -28.43
CA GLU A 57 -20.69 -26.94 -29.05
C GLU A 57 -19.29 -26.36 -28.78
N PRO A 58 -18.33 -27.17 -28.30
CA PRO A 58 -16.94 -26.74 -28.18
C PRO A 58 -16.30 -26.44 -29.53
N ILE A 59 -15.39 -25.46 -29.57
CA ILE A 59 -14.56 -25.20 -30.75
C ILE A 59 -13.59 -26.37 -30.99
N THR A 60 -13.32 -26.64 -32.27
CA THR A 60 -12.39 -27.70 -32.70
C THR A 60 -11.14 -27.15 -33.39
N CYS A 61 -11.11 -25.86 -33.73
CA CYS A 61 -9.96 -25.17 -34.31
C CYS A 61 -8.95 -24.72 -33.23
N ARG A 62 -7.80 -24.18 -33.65
CA ARG A 62 -6.85 -23.56 -32.73
C ARG A 62 -7.48 -22.26 -32.21
N PRO A 63 -7.61 -22.06 -30.88
CA PRO A 63 -8.30 -20.89 -30.33
C PRO A 63 -7.75 -19.53 -30.79
N ALA A 64 -6.46 -19.47 -31.09
CA ALA A 64 -5.79 -18.26 -31.59
C ALA A 64 -6.31 -17.81 -32.97
N ASP A 65 -6.88 -18.72 -33.77
CA ASP A 65 -7.41 -18.40 -35.11
C ASP A 65 -8.70 -17.56 -35.02
N LEU A 66 -9.34 -17.51 -33.84
CA LEU A 66 -10.53 -16.71 -33.57
C LEU A 66 -10.20 -15.32 -33.00
N LEU A 67 -8.92 -15.04 -32.73
CA LEU A 67 -8.48 -13.78 -32.14
C LEU A 67 -8.08 -12.78 -33.23
N GLU A 68 -8.55 -11.55 -33.09
CA GLU A 68 -8.08 -10.44 -33.91
C GLU A 68 -6.75 -9.88 -33.39
N SER A 69 -6.03 -9.13 -34.25
CA SER A 69 -4.80 -8.44 -33.87
C SER A 69 -5.05 -7.47 -32.70
N ALA A 70 -4.39 -7.73 -31.57
CA ALA A 70 -4.59 -6.95 -30.35
C ALA A 70 -3.79 -5.62 -30.35
N LEU A 71 -2.68 -5.56 -31.08
CA LEU A 71 -1.85 -4.35 -31.19
C LEU A 71 -2.59 -3.22 -31.91
N ASP A 72 -3.39 -3.55 -32.91
CA ASP A 72 -4.15 -2.57 -33.69
C ASP A 72 -5.35 -2.01 -32.92
N LYS A 73 -5.74 -2.67 -31.83
CA LYS A 73 -6.87 -2.30 -30.97
C LYS A 73 -6.47 -1.46 -29.76
N ILE A 74 -5.21 -1.03 -29.65
CA ILE A 74 -4.77 -0.17 -28.55
C ILE A 74 -5.50 1.18 -28.65
N PRO A 75 -6.26 1.60 -27.63
CA PRO A 75 -7.01 2.85 -27.67
C PRO A 75 -6.09 4.08 -27.80
N GLU A 76 -6.55 5.10 -28.52
CA GLU A 76 -5.81 6.34 -28.72
C GLU A 76 -5.47 7.03 -27.39
N GLU A 77 -6.32 6.91 -26.36
CA GLU A 77 -6.06 7.48 -25.03
C GLU A 77 -4.88 6.82 -24.29
N VAL A 78 -4.47 5.62 -24.69
CA VAL A 78 -3.37 4.88 -24.07
C VAL A 78 -2.03 5.19 -24.73
N LYS A 79 -2.03 5.52 -26.03
CA LYS A 79 -0.81 5.79 -26.80
C LYS A 79 0.12 6.85 -26.16
N PRO A 80 -0.36 7.92 -25.50
CA PRO A 80 0.51 8.88 -24.82
C PRO A 80 1.34 8.31 -23.65
N TYR A 81 0.95 7.14 -23.12
CA TYR A 81 1.67 6.46 -22.03
C TYR A 81 2.74 5.48 -22.53
N ILE A 82 2.67 5.10 -23.81
CA ILE A 82 3.55 4.13 -24.45
C ILE A 82 4.81 4.87 -24.89
N GLU A 83 5.97 4.50 -24.34
CA GLU A 83 7.27 5.06 -24.69
C GLU A 83 8.09 4.13 -25.59
N SER A 84 7.77 2.83 -25.63
CA SER A 84 8.44 1.81 -26.44
C SER A 84 7.50 0.67 -26.87
N ASP A 85 7.95 -0.19 -27.77
CA ASP A 85 7.18 -1.36 -28.24
C ASP A 85 6.88 -2.34 -27.10
N GLU A 86 7.78 -2.47 -26.12
CA GLU A 86 7.57 -3.29 -24.93
C GLU A 86 6.43 -2.76 -24.04
N ASP A 87 6.20 -1.44 -24.02
CA ASP A 87 5.05 -0.87 -23.32
C ASP A 87 3.74 -1.23 -24.04
N ALA A 88 3.73 -1.25 -25.38
CA ALA A 88 2.57 -1.70 -26.14
C ALA A 88 2.24 -3.17 -25.84
N LEU A 89 3.26 -4.04 -25.80
CA LEU A 89 3.10 -5.44 -25.42
C LEU A 89 2.62 -5.59 -23.97
N THR A 90 3.17 -4.80 -23.05
CA THR A 90 2.78 -4.79 -21.63
C THR A 90 1.31 -4.41 -21.49
N TYR A 91 0.86 -3.40 -22.24
CA TYR A 91 -0.53 -2.99 -22.25
C TYR A 91 -1.44 -4.08 -22.81
N VAL A 92 -1.10 -4.70 -23.94
CA VAL A 92 -1.90 -5.78 -24.54
C VAL A 92 -2.05 -6.97 -23.60
N LEU A 93 -0.99 -7.35 -22.88
CA LEU A 93 -1.02 -8.47 -21.93
C LEU A 93 -1.76 -8.13 -20.63
N PHE A 94 -1.61 -6.89 -20.12
CA PHE A 94 -2.13 -6.48 -18.82
C PHE A 94 -2.74 -5.07 -18.84
N PRO A 95 -3.86 -4.81 -19.55
CA PRO A 95 -4.35 -3.45 -19.80
C PRO A 95 -4.63 -2.63 -18.54
N ALA A 96 -5.25 -3.26 -17.53
CA ALA A 96 -5.61 -2.60 -16.27
C ALA A 96 -4.37 -2.22 -15.44
N THR A 97 -3.39 -3.12 -15.34
CA THR A 97 -2.18 -2.92 -14.54
C THR A 97 -1.18 -1.99 -15.24
N ALA A 98 -1.11 -2.07 -16.57
CA ALA A 98 -0.16 -1.31 -17.38
C ALA A 98 -0.36 0.20 -17.23
N ILE A 99 -1.60 0.70 -17.24
CA ILE A 99 -1.89 2.14 -17.11
C ILE A 99 -1.37 2.69 -15.78
N GLU A 100 -1.63 1.99 -14.68
CA GLU A 100 -1.11 2.41 -13.37
C GLU A 100 0.40 2.37 -13.32
N PHE A 101 1.00 1.34 -13.90
CA PHE A 101 2.46 1.20 -13.99
C PHE A 101 3.09 2.36 -14.77
N PHE A 102 2.55 2.72 -15.94
CA PHE A 102 3.05 3.83 -16.75
C PHE A 102 2.93 5.18 -16.03
N LYS A 103 1.82 5.43 -15.34
CA LYS A 103 1.63 6.64 -14.52
C LYS A 103 2.67 6.72 -13.41
N LYS A 104 2.90 5.62 -12.67
CA LYS A 104 3.92 5.55 -11.62
C LYS A 104 5.33 5.78 -12.17
N ARG A 105 5.65 5.20 -13.32
CA ARG A 105 6.93 5.43 -14.02
C ARG A 105 7.12 6.91 -14.37
N LYS A 106 6.09 7.56 -14.91
CA LYS A 106 6.13 8.99 -15.27
C LYS A 106 6.32 9.88 -14.03
N ALA A 107 5.53 9.66 -12.98
CA ALA A 107 5.65 10.39 -11.72
C ALA A 107 7.06 10.26 -11.12
N LYS A 108 7.62 9.04 -11.08
CA LYS A 108 8.98 8.81 -10.59
C LYS A 108 10.05 9.55 -11.41
N LYS A 109 9.87 9.64 -12.73
CA LYS A 109 10.77 10.44 -13.60
C LYS A 109 10.64 11.95 -13.33
N GLU A 110 9.43 12.44 -13.06
CA GLU A 110 9.18 13.85 -12.74
C GLU A 110 9.74 14.23 -11.36
N GLU A 111 9.60 13.35 -10.36
CA GLU A 111 10.22 13.50 -9.05
C GLU A 111 11.74 13.54 -9.14
N ALA A 112 12.35 12.65 -9.91
CA ALA A 112 13.80 12.63 -10.14
C ALA A 112 14.31 13.88 -10.89
N LYS A 113 13.48 14.51 -11.71
CA LYS A 113 13.81 15.78 -12.38
C LYS A 113 13.65 16.99 -11.47
N THR A 114 12.69 16.93 -10.54
CA THR A 114 12.35 18.03 -9.63
C THR A 114 13.20 18.01 -8.36
N SER A 115 13.76 16.86 -8.00
CA SER A 115 14.66 16.74 -6.85
C SER A 115 15.85 17.68 -7.01
N LEU A 116 16.07 18.53 -6.01
CA LEU A 116 17.22 19.43 -5.96
C LEU A 116 18.52 18.62 -6.02
N PRO A 117 19.60 19.16 -6.59
CA PRO A 117 20.92 18.56 -6.47
C PRO A 117 21.26 18.30 -5.00
N PRO A 118 21.94 17.19 -4.67
CA PRO A 118 22.22 16.79 -3.29
C PRO A 118 22.95 17.89 -2.49
N GLU A 119 23.81 18.67 -3.14
CA GLU A 119 24.50 19.82 -2.54
C GLU A 119 23.52 20.90 -2.06
N ARG A 120 22.55 21.28 -2.90
CA ARG A 120 21.51 22.26 -2.53
C ARG A 120 20.55 21.73 -1.48
N GLN A 121 20.30 20.41 -1.42
CA GLN A 121 19.51 19.82 -0.34
C GLN A 121 20.24 19.98 1.01
N ALA A 122 21.53 19.67 1.06
CA ALA A 122 22.35 19.79 2.27
C ALA A 122 22.44 21.25 2.77
N GLU A 123 22.58 22.22 1.87
CA GLU A 123 22.57 23.65 2.21
C GLU A 123 21.22 24.07 2.83
N LEU A 124 20.10 23.65 2.24
CA LEU A 124 18.76 23.99 2.74
C LEU A 124 18.46 23.33 4.09
N GLU A 125 18.92 22.09 4.32
CA GLU A 125 18.81 21.42 5.61
C GLU A 125 19.59 22.15 6.70
N GLN A 126 20.82 22.58 6.40
CA GLN A 126 21.62 23.39 7.33
C GLN A 126 20.92 24.71 7.66
N VAL A 127 20.41 25.42 6.65
CA VAL A 127 19.68 26.69 6.85
C VAL A 127 18.40 26.47 7.68
N ALA A 128 17.64 25.40 7.43
CA ALA A 128 16.46 25.05 8.21
C ALA A 128 16.80 24.69 9.67
N ALA A 129 17.88 23.94 9.89
CA ALA A 129 18.36 23.61 11.23
C ALA A 129 18.80 24.86 12.01
N ILE A 130 19.54 25.77 11.36
CA ILE A 130 19.93 27.04 11.97
C ILE A 130 18.70 27.91 12.27
N SER A 131 17.77 28.03 11.32
CA SER A 131 16.56 28.83 11.49
C SER A 131 15.66 28.32 12.62
N THR A 132 15.53 26.99 12.76
CA THR A 132 14.73 26.39 13.85
C THR A 132 15.41 26.58 15.20
N ALA A 133 16.74 26.46 15.29
CA ALA A 133 17.50 26.74 16.50
C ALA A 133 17.37 28.21 16.93
N VAL A 134 17.49 29.15 15.98
CA VAL A 134 17.31 30.59 16.25
C VAL A 134 15.88 30.88 16.71
N ALA A 135 14.86 30.32 16.05
CA ALA A 135 13.47 30.51 16.44
C ALA A 135 13.17 29.94 17.85
N ALA A 136 13.72 28.77 18.17
CA ALA A 136 13.59 28.16 19.50
C ALA A 136 14.28 29.01 20.59
N TYR A 137 15.47 29.54 20.29
CA TYR A 137 16.21 30.43 21.19
C TYR A 137 15.46 31.74 21.45
N MET A 138 14.95 32.39 20.39
CA MET A 138 14.16 33.62 20.53
C MET A 138 12.88 33.40 21.33
N LYS A 139 12.22 32.24 21.18
CA LYS A 139 11.05 31.85 21.98
C LYS A 139 11.42 31.65 23.46
N SER A 140 12.55 31.01 23.74
CA SER A 140 13.06 30.81 25.11
C SER A 140 13.39 32.13 25.82
N LEU A 141 13.87 33.15 25.11
CA LEU A 141 14.17 34.47 25.69
C LEU A 141 12.91 35.26 26.09
N SER A 142 11.74 34.92 25.55
CA SER A 142 10.47 35.53 25.95
C SER A 142 9.92 35.00 27.29
N GLU A 143 10.49 33.91 27.84
CA GLU A 143 10.15 33.33 29.15
C GLU A 143 11.25 33.62 30.20
N VAL A 144 11.48 34.88 30.56
CA VAL A 144 12.29 35.20 31.74
C VAL A 144 11.44 34.98 33.00
N LYS A 145 11.43 33.76 33.53
CA LYS A 145 10.82 33.46 34.83
C LYS A 145 11.80 33.86 35.94
N ALA A 146 11.56 35.00 36.59
CA ALA A 146 12.37 35.43 37.73
C ALA A 146 12.30 34.37 38.86
N LEU A 147 13.41 33.69 39.12
CA LEU A 147 13.56 32.74 40.23
C LEU A 147 13.71 33.52 41.54
N THR A 148 12.60 33.90 42.16
CA THR A 148 12.60 34.39 43.54
C THR A 148 12.43 33.20 44.50
N PHE A 149 13.47 32.91 45.27
CA PHE A 149 13.44 31.84 46.28
C PHE A 149 12.63 32.31 47.50
N GLN A 150 11.47 31.72 47.76
CA GLN A 150 10.71 31.98 48.99
C GLN A 150 11.30 31.15 50.14
N ARG A 151 11.82 31.83 51.17
CA ARG A 151 12.40 31.20 52.36
C ARG A 151 11.28 30.67 53.26
N ALA A 152 11.24 29.36 53.50
CA ALA A 152 10.24 28.73 54.37
C ALA A 152 10.36 29.25 55.82
N LYS A 153 9.24 29.71 56.39
CA LYS A 153 9.14 30.25 57.74
C LYS A 153 9.22 29.09 58.76
N GLN A 154 10.38 28.88 59.40
CA GLN A 154 10.53 27.88 60.45
C GLN A 154 9.63 28.21 61.66
N ARG A 155 8.77 27.26 62.07
CA ARG A 155 8.00 27.32 63.31
C ARG A 155 8.96 27.16 64.49
N ILE A 156 9.06 28.18 65.34
CA ILE A 156 9.86 28.16 66.56
C ILE A 156 9.27 27.11 67.51
N SER A 157 10.10 26.22 68.07
CA SER A 157 9.63 25.10 68.90
C SER A 157 9.33 25.54 70.34
N PRO A 158 8.41 24.86 71.05
CA PRO A 158 8.04 25.18 72.43
C PRO A 158 9.21 25.15 73.42
N TRP A 159 10.25 24.35 73.15
CA TRP A 159 11.47 24.29 73.96
C TRP A 159 12.29 25.60 73.95
N VAL A 160 12.25 26.36 72.84
CA VAL A 160 12.90 27.68 72.72
C VAL A 160 12.16 28.74 73.55
N LEU A 161 10.85 28.56 73.79
CA LEU A 161 10.07 29.43 74.67
C LEU A 161 10.29 29.11 76.15
N ALA A 162 10.39 27.83 76.53
CA ALA A 162 10.59 27.42 77.93
C ALA A 162 11.97 27.83 78.50
N GLY A 163 13.04 27.79 77.70
CA GLY A 163 14.38 28.22 78.13
C GLY A 163 14.51 29.73 78.42
N ARG A 164 13.56 30.55 77.97
CA ARG A 164 13.52 31.99 78.27
C ARG A 164 12.86 32.30 79.62
N GLN A 165 12.10 31.36 80.18
CA GLN A 165 11.39 31.56 81.44
C GLN A 165 12.29 31.25 82.65
N SER A 166 13.21 30.29 82.53
CA SER A 166 14.17 29.98 83.61
C SER A 166 15.27 31.03 83.80
N LEU A 167 15.50 31.90 82.80
CA LEU A 167 16.40 33.06 82.90
C LEU A 167 15.74 34.29 83.53
N ALA A 168 14.41 34.28 83.75
CA ALA A 168 13.68 35.33 84.44
C ALA A 168 13.46 35.05 85.93
N GLU A 169 13.54 33.78 86.37
CA GLU A 169 13.33 33.38 87.77
C GLU A 169 14.63 33.27 88.60
N HIS A 170 15.81 33.37 87.98
CA HIS A 170 17.11 33.40 88.68
C HIS A 170 18.00 34.54 88.16
N GLY A 171 17.59 35.78 88.42
CA GLY A 171 18.42 36.97 88.26
C GLY A 171 18.46 37.78 89.56
N VAL A 172 19.68 37.96 90.10
CA VAL A 172 20.11 38.54 91.40
C VAL A 172 20.30 37.53 92.52
#